data_AF-A0A949VS25-F1
#
_entry.id   AF-A0A949VS25-F1
#
_cell.length_a   1.000
_cell.length_b   1.000
_cell.length_c   1.000
_cell.angle_alpha   90.00
_cell.angle_beta   90.00
_cell.angle_gamma   90.00
#
_symmetry.space_group_name_H-M   'P 1'
#
loop_
_entity.id
_entity.type
_entity.pdbx_description
1 polymer ?
#
loop_
_entity_poly.entity_id
_entity_poly.type
_entity_poly.pdbx_seq_one_letter_code
_entity_poly.pdbx_strand_id
1 'polypeptide(L)'
;MMHPSAREGIEGYLAGKPDAGFLEHLAACPECTDTVSQFEHQARLIRALKAPASTEPDPGFYARVMDRIQAQKESSIWSVFLEPLFARRLMYASAVLTLLLGLFLFTSPKDDYSAAASMPEQILAAEPQPAPQFVDSEQDRNTVFVQLTTFQE
;
A
#
# COMPACT_ATOMS: atom_id res chain seq x y z
N MET A 1 -43.33 7.52 34.26
CA MET A 1 -43.26 8.83 34.98
C MET A 1 -42.11 8.70 35.97
N MET A 2 -41.19 9.65 36.07
CA MET A 2 -39.96 9.44 36.86
C MET A 2 -40.22 9.59 38.36
N HIS A 3 -39.74 8.62 39.16
CA HIS A 3 -39.90 8.63 40.61
C HIS A 3 -38.97 9.65 41.30
N PRO A 4 -39.39 10.24 42.44
CA PRO A 4 -38.61 11.26 43.14
C PRO A 4 -37.23 10.76 43.61
N SER A 5 -37.15 9.50 44.07
CA SER A 5 -35.88 8.85 44.43
C SER A 5 -34.90 8.77 43.26
N ALA A 6 -35.39 8.52 42.05
CA ALA A 6 -34.56 8.52 40.84
C ALA A 6 -34.12 9.94 40.45
N ARG A 7 -34.94 10.95 40.72
CA ARG A 7 -34.66 12.35 40.39
C ARG A 7 -33.55 12.96 41.24
N GLU A 8 -33.48 12.59 42.51
CA GLU A 8 -32.45 13.12 43.41
C GLU A 8 -31.05 12.56 43.10
N GLY A 9 -30.96 11.29 42.67
CA GLY A 9 -29.68 10.63 42.40
C GLY A 9 -29.11 10.80 40.99
N ILE A 10 -29.93 11.23 40.02
CA ILE A 10 -29.52 11.22 38.60
C ILE A 10 -28.36 12.17 38.29
N GLU A 11 -28.34 13.36 38.88
CA GLU A 11 -27.27 14.34 38.65
C GLU A 11 -25.92 13.83 39.19
N GLY A 12 -25.94 13.21 40.38
CA GLY A 12 -24.74 12.57 40.95
C GLY A 12 -24.24 11.41 40.08
N TYR A 13 -25.16 10.58 39.60
CA TYR A 13 -24.85 9.48 38.69
C TYR A 13 -24.25 9.97 37.37
N LEU A 14 -24.83 10.97 36.70
CA LEU A 14 -24.29 11.55 35.45
C LEU A 14 -22.96 12.30 35.65
N ALA A 15 -22.71 12.80 36.86
CA ALA A 15 -21.43 13.38 37.26
C ALA A 15 -20.36 12.31 37.62
N GLY A 16 -20.69 11.01 37.58
CA GLY A 16 -19.79 9.92 37.91
C GLY A 16 -19.61 9.64 39.40
N LYS A 17 -20.52 10.16 40.24
CA LYS A 17 -20.56 9.94 41.70
C LYS A 17 -21.90 9.30 42.08
N PRO A 18 -22.10 8.01 41.73
CA PRO A 18 -23.37 7.35 42.00
C PRO A 18 -23.58 7.13 43.50
N ASP A 19 -24.79 7.41 43.98
CA ASP A 19 -25.21 7.06 45.33
C ASP A 19 -25.66 5.59 45.41
N ALA A 20 -25.38 4.93 46.53
CA ALA A 20 -25.69 3.51 46.70
C ALA A 20 -27.22 3.25 46.71
N GLY A 21 -28.01 4.10 47.35
CA GLY A 21 -29.46 3.97 47.41
C GLY A 21 -30.11 4.20 46.03
N PHE A 22 -29.52 5.08 45.22
CA PHE A 22 -29.94 5.27 43.84
C PHE A 22 -29.68 4.04 42.97
N LEU A 23 -28.51 3.40 43.07
CA LEU A 23 -28.20 2.19 42.31
C LEU A 23 -29.11 1.02 42.70
N GLU A 24 -29.43 0.87 43.99
CA GLU A 24 -30.38 -0.14 44.47
C GLU A 24 -31.78 0.10 43.88
N HIS A 25 -32.22 1.36 43.81
CA HIS A 25 -33.49 1.72 43.17
C HIS A 25 -33.52 1.40 41.67
N LEU A 26 -32.43 1.66 40.94
CA LEU A 26 -32.34 1.31 39.52
C LEU A 26 -32.37 -0.20 39.28
N ALA A 27 -31.77 -0.99 40.18
CA ALA A 27 -31.87 -2.45 40.12
C ALA A 27 -33.32 -2.94 40.35
N ALA A 28 -34.09 -2.24 41.18
CA ALA A 28 -35.47 -2.60 41.51
C ALA A 28 -36.52 -2.07 40.50
N CYS A 29 -36.24 -0.99 39.78
CA CYS A 29 -37.23 -0.30 38.93
C CYS A 29 -36.77 -0.18 37.46
N PRO A 30 -37.28 -1.02 36.54
CA PRO A 30 -36.88 -0.99 35.14
C PRO A 30 -37.30 0.29 34.40
N GLU A 31 -38.44 0.90 34.78
CA GLU A 31 -38.85 2.18 34.18
C GLU A 31 -37.84 3.31 34.47
N CYS A 32 -37.32 3.37 35.70
CA CYS A 32 -36.35 4.40 36.05
C CYS A 32 -35.02 4.16 35.33
N THR A 33 -34.61 2.90 35.19
CA THR A 33 -33.42 2.50 34.42
C THR A 33 -33.51 2.91 32.96
N ASP A 34 -34.67 2.70 32.31
CA ASP A 34 -34.88 3.16 30.94
C ASP A 34 -34.76 4.68 30.82
N THR A 35 -35.43 5.43 31.71
CA THR A 35 -35.33 6.91 31.68
C THR A 35 -33.90 7.41 31.92
N VAL A 36 -33.15 6.82 32.86
CA VAL A 36 -31.74 7.19 33.11
C VAL A 36 -30.87 6.91 31.89
N SER A 37 -31.12 5.81 31.17
CA SER A 37 -30.38 5.49 29.95
C SER A 37 -30.58 6.54 28.84
N GLN A 38 -31.78 7.11 28.74
CA GLN A 38 -32.09 8.21 27.82
C GLN A 38 -31.33 9.48 28.21
N PHE A 39 -31.28 9.81 29.50
CA PHE A 39 -30.49 10.94 30.00
C PHE A 39 -28.99 10.76 29.77
N GLU A 40 -28.44 9.55 29.97
CA GLU A 40 -27.05 9.28 29.63
C GLU A 40 -26.77 9.49 28.15
N HIS A 41 -27.68 9.04 27.28
CA HIS A 41 -27.54 9.23 25.84
C HIS A 41 -27.51 10.73 25.49
N GLN A 42 -28.42 11.52 26.06
CA GLN A 42 -28.44 12.96 25.88
C GLN A 42 -27.17 13.63 26.44
N ALA A 43 -26.69 13.23 27.62
CA ALA A 43 -25.47 13.75 28.22
C ALA A 43 -24.24 13.47 27.34
N ARG A 44 -24.17 12.30 26.69
CA ARG A 44 -23.12 11.96 25.71
C ARG A 44 -23.17 12.89 24.49
N LEU A 45 -24.36 13.14 23.94
CA LEU A 45 -24.53 14.06 22.81
C LEU A 45 -24.10 15.49 23.17
N ILE A 46 -24.52 15.99 24.33
CA ILE A 46 -24.13 17.32 24.81
C ILE A 46 -22.61 17.40 25.04
N ARG A 47 -22.00 16.34 25.60
CA ARG A 47 -20.54 16.27 25.80
C ARG A 47 -19.79 16.25 24.47
N ALA A 48 -20.34 15.62 23.42
CA ALA A 48 -19.76 15.64 22.08
C ALA A 48 -19.84 17.04 21.42
N LEU A 49 -20.87 17.82 21.75
CA LEU A 49 -21.01 19.22 21.29
C LEU A 49 -20.15 20.21 22.08
N LYS A 50 -19.69 19.84 23.28
CA LYS A 50 -18.84 20.70 24.10
C LYS A 50 -17.51 20.87 23.38
N ALA A 51 -17.23 22.11 22.97
CA ALA A 51 -15.91 22.48 22.47
C ALA A 51 -14.86 22.04 23.49
N PRO A 52 -13.78 21.34 23.08
CA PRO A 52 -12.72 20.96 24.00
C PRO A 52 -12.19 22.23 24.68
N ALA A 53 -12.46 22.33 25.98
CA ALA A 53 -11.90 23.40 26.79
C ALA A 53 -10.38 23.18 26.80
N SER A 54 -9.65 24.13 26.20
CA SER A 54 -8.22 24.08 25.92
C SER A 54 -7.76 22.83 25.15
N THR A 55 -8.00 22.83 23.84
CA THR A 55 -7.37 21.92 22.87
C THR A 55 -5.88 22.23 22.64
N GLU A 56 -5.18 22.82 23.61
CA GLU A 56 -3.73 22.90 23.53
C GLU A 56 -3.18 21.68 24.25
N PRO A 57 -2.69 20.68 23.50
CA PRO A 57 -2.12 19.50 24.13
C PRO A 57 -0.88 19.92 24.92
N ASP A 58 -0.58 19.21 26.00
CA ASP A 58 0.62 19.48 26.81
C ASP A 58 1.87 19.61 25.90
N PRO A 59 2.78 20.54 26.19
CA PRO A 59 4.05 20.65 25.47
C PRO A 59 4.72 19.26 25.36
N GLY A 60 5.06 18.87 24.13
CA GLY A 60 5.65 17.56 23.83
C GLY A 60 4.68 16.42 23.57
N PHE A 61 3.36 16.62 23.64
CA PHE A 61 2.37 15.62 23.21
C PHE A 61 2.57 15.18 21.75
N TYR A 62 2.79 16.14 20.84
CA TYR A 62 3.03 15.85 19.42
C TYR A 62 4.32 15.02 19.22
N ALA A 63 5.37 15.32 20.00
CA ALA A 63 6.61 14.55 19.97
C ALA A 63 6.37 13.10 20.42
N ARG A 64 5.64 12.88 21.53
CA ARG A 64 5.28 11.55 22.02
C ARG A 64 4.40 10.76 21.03
N VAL A 65 3.45 11.43 20.39
CA VAL A 65 2.57 10.81 19.38
C VAL A 65 3.39 10.41 18.16
N MET A 66 4.26 11.30 17.67
CA MET A 66 5.09 10.99 16.52
C MET A 66 6.12 9.92 16.79
N ASP A 67 6.68 9.89 17.99
CA ASP A 67 7.60 8.83 18.42
C ASP A 67 6.89 7.47 18.47
N ARG A 68 5.67 7.42 19.03
CA ARG A 68 4.85 6.19 19.04
C ARG A 68 4.44 5.74 17.64
N ILE A 69 4.06 6.66 16.74
CA ILE A 69 3.71 6.32 15.35
C ILE A 69 4.93 5.74 14.63
N GLN A 70 6.11 6.33 14.81
CA GLN A 70 7.34 5.84 14.19
C GLN A 70 7.73 4.47 14.75
N ALA A 71 7.70 4.29 16.08
CA ALA A 71 7.97 3.02 16.74
C ALA A 71 7.02 1.89 16.27
N GLN A 72 5.77 2.22 15.97
CA GLN A 72 4.80 1.25 15.44
C GLN A 72 4.92 1.03 13.93
N LYS A 73 5.54 1.95 13.18
CA LYS A 73 5.67 1.89 11.72
C LYS A 73 6.85 1.03 11.24
N GLU A 74 7.76 0.63 12.13
CA GLU A 74 8.92 -0.18 11.76
C GLU A 74 8.57 -1.59 11.22
N SER A 75 7.32 -2.06 11.35
CA SER A 75 6.91 -3.35 10.78
C SER A 75 6.53 -3.29 9.29
N SER A 76 6.71 -2.16 8.58
CA SER A 76 5.86 -1.89 7.41
C SER A 76 6.22 -2.59 6.10
N ILE A 77 7.48 -2.77 5.70
CA ILE A 77 7.82 -3.40 4.39
C ILE A 77 9.19 -4.07 4.47
N TRP A 78 10.14 -3.42 5.16
CA TRP A 78 11.51 -3.92 5.31
C TRP A 78 11.60 -5.22 6.10
N SER A 79 10.70 -5.48 7.04
CA SER A 79 10.62 -6.73 7.81
C SER A 79 10.40 -7.95 6.92
N VAL A 80 9.61 -7.83 5.85
CA VAL A 80 9.34 -8.92 4.89
C VAL A 80 10.56 -9.20 4.00
N PHE A 81 11.33 -8.16 3.65
CA PHE A 81 12.59 -8.32 2.92
C PHE A 81 13.75 -8.84 3.80
N LEU A 82 13.74 -8.50 5.10
CA LEU A 82 14.73 -8.91 6.10
C LEU A 82 14.40 -10.26 6.75
N GLU A 83 13.24 -10.86 6.44
CA GLU A 83 12.91 -12.19 6.90
C GLU A 83 13.86 -13.23 6.27
N PRO A 84 14.51 -14.09 7.08
CA PRO A 84 15.59 -14.98 6.61
C PRO A 84 15.14 -15.95 5.51
N LEU A 85 13.84 -16.26 5.47
CA LEU A 85 13.26 -17.11 4.44
C LEU A 85 13.13 -16.41 3.08
N PHE A 86 12.82 -15.10 3.07
CA PHE A 86 12.71 -14.32 1.84
C PHE A 86 14.09 -14.09 1.22
N ALA A 87 15.07 -13.70 2.04
CA ALA A 87 16.46 -13.53 1.61
C ALA A 87 17.03 -14.81 0.97
N ARG A 88 16.75 -15.98 1.56
CA ARG A 88 17.20 -17.27 1.03
C ARG A 88 16.55 -17.61 -0.31
N ARG A 89 15.24 -17.35 -0.47
CA ARG A 89 14.53 -17.53 -1.75
C ARG A 89 15.07 -16.60 -2.83
N LEU A 90 15.36 -15.34 -2.49
CA LEU A 90 15.94 -14.37 -3.41
C LEU A 90 17.34 -14.79 -3.87
N MET A 91 18.17 -15.31 -2.96
CA MET A 91 19.51 -15.83 -3.29
C MET A 91 19.44 -17.01 -4.26
N TYR A 92 18.51 -17.94 -4.05
CA TYR A 92 18.32 -19.06 -4.99
C TYR A 92 17.79 -18.57 -6.35
N ALA A 93 16.84 -17.63 -6.36
CA ALA A 93 16.30 -17.08 -7.60
C ALA A 93 17.39 -16.38 -8.43
N SER A 94 18.24 -15.57 -7.81
CA SER A 94 19.36 -14.90 -8.48
C SER A 94 20.44 -15.88 -8.94
N ALA A 95 20.75 -16.91 -8.14
CA ALA A 95 21.69 -17.97 -8.53
C ALA A 95 21.17 -18.75 -9.75
N VAL A 96 19.90 -19.15 -9.75
CA VAL A 96 19.26 -19.84 -10.89
C VAL A 96 19.24 -18.96 -12.12
N LEU A 97 18.86 -17.68 -11.99
CA LEU A 97 18.88 -16.72 -13.10
C LEU A 97 20.28 -16.60 -13.70
N THR A 98 21.31 -16.50 -12.86
CA THR A 98 22.71 -16.38 -13.29
C THR A 98 23.17 -17.65 -14.01
N LEU A 99 22.77 -18.82 -13.50
CA LEU A 99 23.09 -20.11 -14.10
C LEU A 99 22.40 -20.25 -15.47
N LEU A 100 21.13 -19.87 -15.57
CA LEU A 100 20.39 -19.84 -16.84
C LEU A 100 21.00 -18.86 -17.84
N LEU A 101 21.40 -17.66 -17.39
CA LEU A 101 22.03 -16.66 -18.24
C LEU A 101 23.41 -17.13 -18.73
N GLY A 102 24.20 -17.76 -17.84
CA GLY A 102 25.48 -18.36 -18.20
C GLY A 102 25.31 -19.50 -19.20
N LEU A 103 24.31 -20.36 -18.99
CA LEU A 103 23.98 -21.44 -19.92
C LEU A 103 23.54 -20.87 -21.27
N PHE A 104 22.67 -19.87 -21.27
CA PHE A 104 22.21 -19.19 -22.46
C PHE A 104 23.37 -18.58 -23.26
N LEU A 105 24.31 -17.89 -22.60
CA LEU A 105 25.49 -17.35 -23.28
C LEU A 105 26.44 -18.43 -23.81
N PHE A 106 26.52 -19.57 -23.13
CA PHE A 106 27.37 -20.69 -23.55
C PHE A 106 26.77 -21.49 -24.71
N THR A 107 25.44 -21.69 -24.69
CA THR A 107 24.71 -22.45 -25.71
C THR A 107 24.23 -21.60 -26.87
N SER A 108 24.21 -20.28 -26.73
CA SER A 108 23.97 -19.38 -27.85
C SER A 108 25.05 -19.67 -28.89
N PRO A 109 24.67 -20.06 -30.11
CA PRO A 109 25.60 -20.08 -31.23
C PRO A 109 26.28 -18.72 -31.24
N LYS A 110 27.61 -18.70 -31.20
CA LYS A 110 28.34 -17.50 -31.59
C LYS A 110 28.03 -17.35 -33.08
N ASP A 111 26.96 -16.64 -33.41
CA ASP A 111 26.80 -16.15 -34.77
C ASP A 111 28.12 -15.47 -35.13
N ASP A 112 28.63 -15.78 -36.33
CA ASP A 112 30.01 -15.57 -36.81
C ASP A 112 30.47 -14.09 -36.86
N TYR A 113 29.91 -13.21 -36.05
CA TYR A 113 30.36 -11.84 -35.82
C TYR A 113 31.77 -11.74 -35.23
N SER A 114 32.32 -12.83 -34.67
CA SER A 114 33.71 -12.85 -34.19
C SER A 114 34.75 -12.93 -35.30
N ALA A 115 34.42 -13.45 -36.49
CA ALA A 115 35.36 -13.46 -37.62
C ALA A 115 35.51 -12.06 -38.24
N ALA A 116 34.43 -11.27 -38.24
CA ALA A 116 34.43 -9.88 -38.69
C ALA A 116 35.15 -8.93 -37.71
N ALA A 117 35.15 -9.23 -36.41
CA ALA A 117 35.83 -8.42 -35.40
C ALA A 117 37.37 -8.63 -35.37
N SER A 118 37.87 -9.77 -35.86
CA SER A 118 39.30 -10.11 -35.84
C SER A 118 40.08 -9.67 -37.08
N MET A 119 39.43 -9.12 -38.12
CA MET A 119 40.10 -8.70 -39.35
C MET A 119 39.53 -7.36 -39.85
N PRO A 120 39.89 -6.23 -39.22
CA PRO A 120 39.40 -4.90 -39.63
C PRO A 120 39.83 -4.51 -41.06
N GLU A 121 40.82 -5.19 -41.63
CA GLU A 121 41.24 -4.95 -43.03
C GLU A 121 40.25 -5.44 -44.09
N GLN A 122 39.41 -6.44 -43.82
CA GLN A 122 38.42 -6.92 -44.80
C GLN A 122 37.22 -5.96 -44.95
N ILE A 123 36.91 -5.18 -43.91
CA ILE A 123 35.81 -4.21 -43.94
C ILE A 123 36.21 -2.95 -44.73
N LEU A 124 37.49 -2.56 -44.71
CA LEU A 124 38.01 -1.43 -45.49
C LEU A 124 38.37 -1.81 -46.93
N ALA A 125 38.71 -3.06 -47.19
CA ALA A 125 39.03 -3.56 -48.53
C ALA A 125 37.81 -4.08 -49.30
N ALA A 126 36.64 -4.14 -48.67
CA ALA A 126 35.39 -4.43 -49.36
C ALA A 126 35.08 -3.27 -50.33
N GLU A 127 35.13 -3.57 -51.63
CA GLU A 127 34.67 -2.68 -52.69
C GLU A 127 33.25 -2.20 -52.37
N PRO A 128 32.89 -0.92 -52.59
CA PRO A 128 31.59 -0.40 -52.18
C PRO A 128 30.49 -1.26 -52.80
N GLN A 129 29.81 -2.04 -51.97
CA GLN A 129 28.57 -2.70 -52.35
C GLN A 129 27.67 -1.60 -52.96
N PRO A 130 27.19 -1.74 -54.20
CA PRO A 130 26.33 -0.73 -54.77
C PRO A 130 25.17 -0.53 -53.80
N ALA A 131 24.96 0.72 -53.37
CA ALA A 131 23.85 1.10 -52.51
C ALA A 131 22.59 0.40 -53.02
N PRO A 132 21.72 -0.14 -52.14
CA PRO A 132 20.47 -0.73 -52.58
C PRO A 132 19.78 0.33 -53.44
N GLN A 133 19.70 0.05 -54.74
CA GLN A 133 18.95 0.88 -55.65
C GLN A 133 17.52 0.74 -55.18
N PHE A 134 16.97 1.80 -54.58
CA PHE A 134 15.54 1.90 -54.33
C PHE A 134 14.87 2.02 -55.71
N VAL A 135 14.69 0.87 -56.36
CA VAL A 135 13.94 0.76 -57.59
C VAL A 135 12.47 0.85 -57.17
N ASP A 136 11.99 2.08 -57.21
CA ASP A 136 10.59 2.48 -57.12
C ASP A 136 9.92 2.36 -55.73
N SER A 137 10.01 3.46 -54.97
CA SER A 137 9.43 3.60 -53.63
C SER A 137 7.90 3.48 -53.62
N GLU A 138 7.23 3.71 -54.75
CA GLU A 138 5.79 3.49 -54.92
C GLU A 138 5.43 2.00 -54.93
N GLN A 139 6.26 1.15 -55.55
CA GLN A 139 6.01 -0.28 -55.62
C GLN A 139 6.22 -0.96 -54.26
N ASP A 140 7.21 -0.47 -53.50
CA ASP A 140 7.52 -0.96 -52.15
C ASP A 140 6.48 -0.52 -51.11
N ARG A 141 5.82 0.63 -51.32
CA ARG A 141 4.67 1.03 -50.50
C ARG A 141 3.46 0.15 -50.77
N ASN A 142 3.18 -0.17 -52.02
CA ASN A 142 2.03 -0.99 -52.38
C ASN A 142 2.14 -2.43 -51.88
N THR A 143 3.34 -3.02 -51.85
CA THR A 143 3.57 -4.36 -51.28
C THR A 143 3.31 -4.39 -49.77
N VAL A 144 3.76 -3.36 -49.03
CA VAL A 144 3.50 -3.24 -47.59
C VAL A 144 2.01 -3.05 -47.30
N PHE A 145 1.30 -2.23 -48.10
CA PHE A 145 -0.14 -2.03 -47.93
C PHE A 145 -0.95 -3.31 -48.23
N VAL A 146 -0.54 -4.11 -49.21
CA VAL A 146 -1.17 -5.41 -49.47
C VAL A 146 -0.92 -6.36 -48.30
N GLN A 147 0.30 -6.45 -47.77
CA GLN A 147 0.58 -7.32 -46.62
C GLN A 147 -0.24 -6.95 -45.37
N LEU A 148 -0.43 -5.66 -45.08
CA LEU A 148 -1.24 -5.20 -43.95
C LEU A 148 -2.73 -5.48 -44.12
N THR A 149 -3.23 -5.47 -45.35
CA THR A 149 -4.67 -5.71 -45.63
C THR A 149 -5.00 -7.19 -45.77
N THR A 150 -4.02 -8.03 -46.11
CA THR A 150 -4.18 -9.50 -46.15
C THR A 150 -3.95 -10.18 -44.80
N PHE A 151 -3.51 -9.45 -43.78
CA PHE A 151 -3.32 -9.99 -42.43
C PHE A 151 -4.66 -10.05 -41.69
N GLN A 152 -5.39 -11.15 -41.87
CA GLN A 152 -6.44 -11.60 -40.96
C GLN A 152 -5.83 -12.60 -39.97
N GLU A 153 -6.13 -12.42 -38.67
CA GLU A 153 -5.62 -13.21 -37.53
C GLU A 153 -5.61 -14.74 -37.73
#